data_AF-A0A530GTY7-F1
#
_entry.id   AF-A0A530GTY7-F1
#
_cell.length_a   1.000
_cell.length_b   1.000
_cell.length_c   1.000
_cell.angle_alpha   90.00
_cell.angle_beta   90.00
_cell.angle_gamma   90.00
#
_symmetry.space_group_name_H-M   'P 1'
#
loop_
_entity.id
_entity.type
_entity.pdbx_description
1 polymer ?
#
loop_
_entity_poly.entity_id
_entity_poly.type
_entity_poly.pdbx_seq_one_letter_code
_entity_poly.pdbx_strand_id
1 'polypeptide(L)'
;GGAGGLELATRLGRKFGNRRLSVTLVDRNRTHIWKPLLHEVASGALSASHDAVEYIAHASRHGYRYRIGEVVGIDRAKRQAFVAPSFDEDGRQVIPPRVLG
;
A
#
# COMPACT_ATOMS: atom_id res chain seq x y z
N GLY A 1 3.43 -3.19 -1.18
CA GLY A 1 3.77 -1.85 -1.68
C GLY A 1 5.12 -1.33 -1.24
N GLY A 2 6.22 -2.10 -1.32
CA GLY A 2 7.57 -1.54 -1.11
C GLY A 2 7.93 -0.45 -2.13
N ALA A 3 9.15 0.09 -2.04
CA ALA A 3 9.59 1.28 -2.80
C ALA A 3 9.26 1.23 -4.32
N GLY A 4 9.53 0.09 -4.99
CA GLY A 4 9.23 -0.06 -6.42
C GLY A 4 7.72 -0.08 -6.75
N GLY A 5 6.89 -0.63 -5.86
CA GLY A 5 5.43 -0.61 -6.03
C GLY A 5 4.85 0.79 -5.88
N LEU A 6 5.37 1.57 -4.93
CA LEU A 6 4.99 2.97 -4.75
C LEU A 6 5.40 3.82 -5.96
N GLU A 7 6.64 3.68 -6.44
CA GLU A 7 7.13 4.41 -7.63
C GLU A 7 6.27 4.10 -8.86
N LEU A 8 5.96 2.83 -9.11
CA LEU A 8 5.13 2.42 -10.24
C LEU A 8 3.71 2.99 -10.14
N ALA A 9 3.05 2.85 -8.99
CA ALA A 9 1.72 3.40 -8.76
C ALA A 9 1.69 4.91 -8.96
N THR A 10 2.75 5.61 -8.53
CA THR A 10 2.92 7.04 -8.71
C THR A 10 2.99 7.44 -10.18
N ARG A 11 3.82 6.76 -10.96
CA ARG A 11 3.99 7.04 -12.40
C ARG A 11 2.72 6.75 -13.18
N LEU A 12 2.06 5.62 -12.90
CA LEU A 12 0.81 5.24 -13.56
C LEU A 12 -0.34 6.17 -13.17
N GLY A 13 -0.46 6.53 -11.89
CA GLY A 13 -1.48 7.48 -11.41
C GLY A 13 -1.34 8.85 -12.06
N ARG A 14 -0.13 9.41 -12.12
CA ARG A 14 0.12 10.69 -12.81
C ARG A 14 -0.18 10.63 -14.31
N LYS A 15 0.12 9.51 -14.96
CA LYS A 15 -0.06 9.34 -16.42
C LYS A 15 -1.53 9.08 -16.79
N PHE A 16 -2.29 8.41 -15.93
CA PHE A 16 -3.59 7.85 -16.28
C PHE A 16 -4.74 8.20 -15.34
N GLY A 17 -4.51 8.90 -14.22
CA GLY A 17 -5.54 9.23 -13.23
C GLY A 17 -6.73 10.02 -13.78
N ASN A 18 -6.53 10.71 -14.90
CA ASN A 18 -7.53 11.53 -15.60
C ASN A 18 -8.23 10.75 -16.73
N ARG A 19 -7.86 9.49 -16.94
CA ARG A 19 -8.36 8.60 -18.01
C ARG A 19 -9.16 7.44 -17.41
N ARG A 20 -9.76 6.60 -18.26
CA ARG A 20 -10.55 5.41 -17.86
C ARG A 20 -9.75 4.27 -17.20
N LEU A 21 -8.48 4.47 -16.86
CA LEU A 21 -7.65 3.43 -16.25
C LEU A 21 -7.53 3.67 -14.74
N SER A 22 -7.97 2.69 -13.95
CA SER A 22 -7.86 2.76 -12.50
C SER A 22 -6.60 2.04 -12.00
N VAL A 23 -5.72 2.78 -11.34
CA VAL A 23 -4.51 2.25 -10.71
C VAL A 23 -4.78 2.04 -9.22
N THR A 24 -4.50 0.85 -8.69
CA THR A 24 -4.67 0.54 -7.25
C THR A 24 -3.40 -0.07 -6.67
N LEU A 25 -2.88 0.54 -5.60
CA LEU A 25 -1.79 0.01 -4.79
C LEU A 25 -2.40 -0.72 -3.58
N VAL A 26 -1.99 -1.97 -3.37
CA VAL A 26 -2.40 -2.78 -2.22
C VAL A 26 -1.17 -3.06 -1.35
N ASP A 27 -1.29 -2.80 -0.05
CA ASP A 27 -0.28 -3.09 0.96
C ASP A 27 -0.95 -3.43 2.29
N ARG A 28 -0.34 -4.30 3.09
CA ARG A 28 -0.78 -4.61 4.45
C ARG A 28 -0.55 -3.44 5.42
N ASN A 29 0.44 -2.58 5.14
CA ASN A 29 0.82 -1.43 5.94
C ASN A 29 0.25 -0.13 5.38
N ARG A 30 -0.13 0.81 6.25
CA ARG A 30 -0.61 2.15 5.87
C ARG A 30 0.49 3.11 5.44
N THR A 31 1.70 2.87 5.95
CA THR A 31 2.90 3.66 5.69
C THR A 31 3.94 2.85 4.97
N HIS A 32 4.63 3.51 4.04
CA HIS A 32 5.90 3.05 3.53
C HIS A 32 7.01 3.69 4.37
N ILE A 33 7.81 2.89 5.06
CA ILE A 33 8.98 3.40 5.78
C ILE A 33 10.20 3.15 4.91
N TRP A 34 10.87 4.22 4.47
CA TRP A 34 12.24 4.11 3.98
C TRP A 34 13.15 4.04 5.21
N LYS A 35 13.87 2.93 5.39
CA LYS A 35 14.98 2.91 6.35
C LYS A 35 16.30 2.98 5.60
N PRO A 36 17.06 4.08 5.65
CA PRO A 36 18.48 3.94 5.86
C PRO A 36 18.69 3.53 7.34
N LEU A 37 19.46 2.47 7.56
CA LEU A 37 20.14 2.18 8.84
C LEU A 37 19.22 1.92 10.07
N LEU A 38 18.82 0.65 10.24
CA LEU A 38 18.18 0.13 11.47
C LEU A 38 18.96 0.43 12.77
N HIS A 39 20.26 0.70 12.67
CA HIS A 39 21.17 0.95 13.80
C HIS A 39 20.91 2.30 14.48
N GLU A 40 20.42 3.30 13.75
CA GLU A 40 20.20 4.64 14.32
C GLU A 40 18.84 4.78 15.01
N VAL A 41 17.89 3.89 14.70
CA VAL A 41 16.60 3.80 15.40
C VAL A 41 16.76 3.17 16.79
N ALA A 42 17.73 2.28 16.97
CA ALA A 42 17.99 1.62 18.25
C ALA A 42 18.70 2.54 19.27
N SER A 43 19.43 3.55 18.80
CA SER A 43 20.16 4.52 19.63
C SER A 43 19.32 5.71 20.09
N GLY A 44 18.03 5.77 19.75
CA GLY A 44 17.08 6.76 20.29
C GLY A 44 17.24 8.19 19.76
N ALA A 45 18.07 8.41 18.74
CA ALA A 45 18.42 9.73 18.25
C ALA A 45 17.58 10.23 17.05
N LEU A 46 16.75 9.37 16.43
CA LEU A 46 16.01 9.73 15.24
C LEU A 46 14.50 9.65 15.47
N SER A 47 13.84 10.79 15.31
CA SER A 47 12.38 10.88 15.20
C SER A 47 11.95 10.06 13.99
N ALA A 48 11.42 8.86 14.21
CA ALA A 48 10.91 7.94 13.19
C ALA A 48 9.77 8.52 12.32
N SER A 49 9.36 9.76 12.58
CA SER A 49 8.31 10.51 11.90
C SER A 49 8.73 11.17 10.59
N HIS A 50 10.02 11.31 10.28
CA HIS A 50 10.47 12.08 9.10
C HIS A 50 10.59 11.28 7.80
N ASP A 51 10.60 9.93 7.85
CA ASP A 51 10.88 9.09 6.66
C ASP A 51 9.74 8.12 6.27
N ALA A 52 8.55 8.34 6.83
CA ALA A 52 7.36 7.54 6.53
C ALA A 52 6.46 8.25 5.49
N VAL A 53 6.10 7.53 4.43
CA VAL A 53 5.11 7.98 3.44
C VAL A 53 3.76 7.33 3.73
N GLU A 54 2.77 8.15 4.08
CA GLU A 54 1.37 7.72 4.22
C GLU A 54 0.75 7.43 2.84
N TYR A 55 0.38 6.17 2.59
CA TYR A 55 -0.09 5.78 1.25
C TYR A 55 -1.40 6.45 0.84
N ILE A 56 -2.32 6.72 1.78
CA ILE A 56 -3.61 7.35 1.46
C ILE A 56 -3.38 8.78 0.96
N ALA A 57 -2.60 9.57 1.70
CA ALA A 57 -2.26 10.94 1.32
C ALA A 57 -1.49 10.97 0.00
N HIS A 58 -0.53 10.07 -0.16
CA HIS A 58 0.25 9.93 -1.39
C HIS A 58 -0.64 9.52 -2.58
N ALA A 59 -1.56 8.58 -2.40
CA ALA A 59 -2.51 8.14 -3.43
C ALA A 59 -3.37 9.30 -3.94
N SER A 60 -3.94 10.07 -3.01
CA SER A 60 -4.75 11.25 -3.35
C SER A 60 -3.97 12.29 -4.15
N ARG A 61 -2.70 12.54 -3.80
CA ARG A 61 -1.85 13.53 -4.47
C ARG A 61 -1.38 13.08 -5.87
N HIS A 62 -1.29 11.77 -6.09
CA HIS A 62 -0.67 11.20 -7.30
C HIS A 62 -1.65 10.46 -8.22
N GLY A 63 -2.96 10.53 -7.96
CA GLY A 63 -3.99 10.06 -8.89
C GLY A 63 -4.10 8.53 -8.99
N TYR A 64 -3.79 7.80 -7.92
CA TYR A 64 -4.05 6.36 -7.81
C TYR A 64 -4.87 6.05 -6.55
N ARG A 65 -5.38 4.82 -6.42
CA ARG A 65 -6.10 4.36 -5.23
C ARG A 65 -5.18 3.54 -4.34
N TYR A 66 -5.26 3.73 -3.03
CA TYR A 66 -4.66 2.83 -2.07
C TYR A 66 -5.73 1.95 -1.42
N ARG A 67 -5.42 0.67 -1.17
CA ARG A 67 -6.26 -0.24 -0.39
C ARG A 67 -5.39 -1.03 0.61
N ILE A 68 -5.74 -0.94 1.89
CA ILE A 68 -5.06 -1.70 2.95
C ILE A 68 -5.45 -3.17 2.92
N GLY A 69 -4.52 -4.08 2.69
CA GLY A 69 -4.73 -5.52 2.81
C GLY A 69 -3.57 -6.35 2.29
N GLU A 70 -3.56 -7.62 2.67
CA GLU A 70 -2.56 -8.58 2.26
C GLU A 70 -3.03 -9.36 1.02
N VAL A 71 -2.27 -9.30 -0.06
CA VAL A 71 -2.54 -10.11 -1.26
C VAL A 71 -2.06 -11.53 -0.98
N VAL A 72 -3.00 -12.47 -0.96
CA VAL A 72 -2.75 -13.89 -0.64
C VAL A 72 -2.78 -14.81 -1.86
N GLY A 73 -3.18 -14.29 -3.03
CA GLY A 73 -3.18 -15.08 -4.25
C GLY A 73 -3.44 -14.22 -5.49
N ILE A 74 -3.08 -14.77 -6.65
CA ILE A 74 -3.32 -14.15 -7.96
C ILE A 74 -3.81 -15.21 -8.93
N ASP A 75 -4.99 -15.01 -9.52
CA ASP A 75 -5.49 -15.74 -10.67
C ASP A 75 -5.16 -14.96 -11.95
N ARG A 76 -4.17 -15.45 -12.70
CA ARG A 76 -3.72 -14.80 -13.94
C ARG A 76 -4.70 -14.98 -15.10
N ALA A 77 -5.45 -16.09 -15.13
CA ALA A 77 -6.42 -16.35 -16.19
C ALA A 77 -7.61 -15.38 -16.07
N LYS A 78 -8.09 -15.15 -14.85
CA LYS A 78 -9.15 -14.19 -14.56
C LYS A 78 -8.66 -12.75 -14.34
N ARG A 79 -7.34 -12.55 -14.28
CA ARG A 79 -6.69 -11.26 -13.97
C ARG A 79 -7.13 -10.69 -12.61
N GLN A 80 -7.24 -11.56 -11.62
CA GLN A 80 -7.74 -11.24 -10.29
C GLN A 80 -6.67 -11.43 -9.23
N ALA A 81 -6.69 -10.58 -8.20
CA ALA A 81 -5.91 -10.71 -6.98
C ALA A 81 -6.85 -10.95 -5.80
N PHE A 82 -6.51 -11.92 -4.96
CA PHE A 82 -7.22 -12.25 -3.74
C PHE A 82 -6.56 -11.52 -2.57
N VAL A 83 -7.36 -10.83 -1.78
CA VAL A 83 -6.91 -10.09 -0.61
C VAL A 83 -7.56 -10.68 0.63
N ALA A 84 -6.72 -11.00 1.63
CA ALA A 84 -7.16 -11.57 2.90
C ALA A 84 -8.09 -10.62 3.68
N PRO A 85 -8.88 -11.17 4.62
CA PRO A 85 -9.57 -10.36 5.61
C PRO A 85 -8.56 -9.60 6.49
N SER A 86 -9.04 -8.53 7.12
CA SER A 86 -8.31 -7.82 8.16
C SER A 86 -9.06 -7.94 9.47
N PHE A 87 -8.31 -8.03 10.57
CA PHE A 87 -8.83 -8.20 11.92
C PHE A 87 -8.39 -7.02 12.79
N ASP A 88 -9.19 -6.69 13.82
CA ASP A 88 -8.77 -5.79 14.90
C ASP A 88 -7.94 -6.53 15.96
N GLU A 89 -7.57 -5.82 17.02
CA GLU A 89 -6.76 -6.36 18.13
C GLU A 89 -7.46 -7.48 18.91
N ASP A 90 -8.80 -7.50 18.89
CA ASP A 90 -9.63 -8.53 19.51
C ASP A 90 -9.87 -9.74 18.59
N GLY A 91 -9.25 -9.74 17.40
CA GLY A 91 -9.42 -10.79 16.39
C GLY A 91 -10.77 -10.74 15.67
N ARG A 92 -11.54 -9.66 15.78
CA ARG A 92 -12.79 -9.50 15.03
C ARG A 92 -12.48 -9.03 13.62
N GLN A 93 -13.14 -9.65 12.65
CA GLN A 93 -12.97 -9.27 11.26
C GLN A 93 -13.54 -7.85 11.03
N VAL A 94 -12.67 -6.93 10.62
CA VAL A 94 -13.04 -5.54 10.28
C VAL A 94 -13.20 -5.33 8.79
N ILE A 95 -12.46 -6.07 7.96
CA ILE A 95 -12.58 -6.02 6.51
C ILE A 95 -12.69 -7.44 5.97
N PRO A 96 -13.73 -7.78 5.19
CA PRO A 96 -13.87 -9.11 4.61
C PRO A 96 -12.81 -9.41 3.54
N PRO A 97 -12.59 -10.70 3.22
CA PRO A 97 -11.80 -11.08 2.05
C PRO A 97 -12.43 -10.48 0.79
N ARG A 98 -11.59 -10.17 -0.19
CA ARG A 98 -12.04 -9.48 -1.40
C ARG A 98 -11.20 -9.84 -2.62
N VAL A 99 -11.82 -9.72 -3.78
CA VAL A 99 -11.18 -9.94 -5.08
C VAL A 99 -11.04 -8.59 -5.78
N LEU A 100 -9.86 -8.34 -6.35
CA LEU A 100 -9.55 -7.15 -7.14
C LEU A 100 -9.20 -7.57 -8.57
N GLY A 101 -9.83 -6.96 -9.58
CA GLY A 101 -9.60 -7.30 -11.00
C GLY A 101 -10.82 -7.01 -11.84
#